data_AF-A0A1F8SQS6-F1
#
_entry.id   AF-A0A1F8SQS6-F1
#
_cell.length_a   1.000
_cell.length_b   1.000
_cell.length_c   1.000
_cell.angle_alpha   90.00
_cell.angle_beta   90.00
_cell.angle_gamma   90.00
#
_symmetry.space_group_name_H-M   'P 1'
#
loop_
_entity.id
_entity.type
_entity.pdbx_description
1 polymer ?
#
loop_
_entity_poly.entity_id
_entity_poly.type
_entity_poly.pdbx_seq_one_letter_code
_entity_poly.pdbx_strand_id
1 'polypeptide(L)'
;MKSKFLQWFAIVITLEIGLLHLMTAQAEFEEVAYMGYLFVGNFAGALLAAYGIYRKQLWGWILGLLIAIGSIAGYAWSRTRGMPGMEVEEWFTPYGTVAMAVEFIFVLLFILRPWKIPDGVLIPPTAQWPLRYILPVTGILILGLISAFTFRWDTTVTQVFGYHVVSLDQVIDTPEISFSQLEEQYGMQVSLVAASMMNSIVDVRLKIIDPDKAHLLLQNQAALLVNQQSLVLAPHMHAHDGNRLKVGKVFIIFFPTQQVIHAGTEVSIVFGRERVEPVIVR
;
A
#
# COMPACT_ATOMS: atom_id res chain seq x y z
N MET A 1 26.59 -11.69 -27.05
CA MET A 1 25.34 -10.89 -26.91
C MET A 1 24.44 -11.34 -25.76
N LYS A 2 24.23 -12.65 -25.53
CA LYS A 2 23.32 -13.19 -24.49
C LYS A 2 23.59 -12.75 -23.04
N SER A 3 24.86 -12.58 -22.64
CA SER A 3 25.23 -12.22 -21.24
C SER A 3 24.83 -10.79 -20.84
N LYS A 4 24.92 -9.80 -21.75
CA LYS A 4 24.55 -8.42 -21.43
C LYS A 4 23.04 -8.25 -21.26
N PHE A 5 22.25 -8.95 -22.09
CA PHE A 5 20.80 -8.96 -21.96
C PHE A 5 20.38 -9.57 -20.62
N LEU A 6 20.96 -10.72 -20.25
CA LEU A 6 20.70 -11.35 -18.96
C LEU A 6 21.05 -10.44 -17.77
N GLN A 7 22.20 -9.75 -17.85
CA GLN A 7 22.63 -8.82 -16.80
C GLN A 7 21.64 -7.65 -16.64
N TRP A 8 21.24 -7.01 -17.75
CA TRP A 8 20.28 -5.90 -17.70
C TRP A 8 18.89 -6.36 -17.28
N PHE A 9 18.46 -7.54 -17.73
CA PHE A 9 17.20 -8.11 -17.30
C PHE A 9 17.18 -8.38 -15.79
N ALA A 10 18.26 -8.95 -15.24
CA ALA A 10 18.39 -9.13 -13.80
C ALA A 10 18.38 -7.80 -13.04
N ILE A 11 19.07 -6.75 -13.55
CA ILE A 11 19.03 -5.41 -12.96
C ILE A 11 17.61 -4.87 -12.92
N VAL A 12 16.88 -4.91 -14.05
CA VAL A 12 15.49 -4.43 -14.12
C VAL A 12 14.60 -5.19 -13.14
N ILE A 13 14.68 -6.53 -13.11
CA ILE A 13 13.90 -7.34 -12.19
C ILE A 13 14.23 -7.01 -10.73
N THR A 14 15.51 -6.88 -10.36
CA THR A 14 15.89 -6.49 -8.98
C THR A 14 15.37 -5.11 -8.61
N LEU A 15 15.44 -4.14 -9.52
CA LEU A 15 14.92 -2.80 -9.27
C LEU A 15 13.39 -2.81 -9.11
N GLU A 16 12.68 -3.63 -9.89
CA GLU A 16 11.22 -3.80 -9.74
C GLU A 16 10.87 -4.38 -8.36
N ILE A 17 11.61 -5.41 -7.90
CA ILE A 17 11.45 -5.96 -6.54
C ILE A 17 11.56 -4.83 -5.51
N GLY A 18 12.62 -4.03 -5.59
CA GLY A 18 12.83 -2.93 -4.66
C GLY A 18 11.70 -1.88 -4.72
N LEU A 19 11.26 -1.51 -5.92
CA LEU A 19 10.24 -0.48 -6.11
C LEU A 19 8.88 -0.92 -5.55
N LEU A 20 8.50 -2.19 -5.77
CA LEU A 20 7.27 -2.75 -5.21
C LEU A 20 7.28 -2.71 -3.67
N HIS A 21 8.42 -3.06 -3.04
CA HIS A 21 8.56 -2.97 -1.58
C HIS A 21 8.53 -1.51 -1.08
N LEU A 22 9.11 -0.57 -1.83
CA LEU A 22 9.04 0.84 -1.46
C LEU A 22 7.61 1.38 -1.52
N MET A 23 6.83 0.98 -2.53
CA MET A 23 5.44 1.39 -2.70
C MET A 23 4.55 0.88 -1.57
N THR A 24 4.83 -0.30 -1.03
CA THR A 24 4.07 -0.89 0.08
C THR A 24 4.62 -0.54 1.46
N ALA A 25 5.86 -0.05 1.56
CA ALA A 25 6.52 0.25 2.85
C ALA A 25 5.71 1.18 3.76
N GLN A 26 5.00 2.17 3.21
CA GLN A 26 4.19 3.10 4.00
C GLN A 26 3.04 2.36 4.72
N ALA A 27 2.31 1.50 4.01
CA ALA A 27 1.24 0.70 4.59
C ALA A 27 1.81 -0.23 5.69
N GLU A 28 2.98 -0.82 5.44
CA GLU A 28 3.65 -1.68 6.43
C GLU A 28 4.12 -0.91 7.68
N PHE A 29 4.54 0.36 7.56
CA PHE A 29 4.84 1.21 8.72
C PHE A 29 3.61 1.48 9.57
N GLU A 30 2.43 1.57 8.95
CA GLU A 30 1.16 1.83 9.61
C GLU A 30 0.64 0.59 10.36
N GLU A 31 0.90 -0.60 9.84
CA GLU A 31 0.60 -1.86 10.52
C GLU A 31 1.56 -2.11 11.69
N VAL A 32 2.86 -2.31 11.41
CA VAL A 32 3.90 -2.47 12.43
C VAL A 32 5.23 -1.89 11.95
N ALA A 33 5.82 -0.99 12.73
CA ALA A 33 6.99 -0.21 12.30
C ALA A 33 8.18 -1.04 11.79
N TYR A 34 8.44 -2.23 12.36
CA TYR A 34 9.56 -3.06 11.91
C TYR A 34 9.37 -3.64 10.51
N MET A 35 8.12 -3.86 10.07
CA MET A 35 7.85 -4.32 8.70
C MET A 35 8.17 -3.22 7.69
N GLY A 36 7.74 -1.99 7.95
CA GLY A 36 8.13 -0.84 7.12
C GLY A 36 9.65 -0.71 6.99
N TYR A 37 10.41 -0.90 8.08
CA TYR A 37 11.88 -0.92 8.01
C TYR A 37 12.44 -2.07 7.16
N LEU A 38 11.85 -3.28 7.25
CA LEU A 38 12.26 -4.41 6.41
C LEU A 38 12.01 -4.13 4.93
N PHE A 39 10.89 -3.51 4.57
CA PHE A 39 10.54 -3.17 3.19
C PHE A 39 11.45 -2.08 2.63
N VAL A 40 11.74 -1.03 3.40
CA VAL A 40 12.75 -0.01 3.02
C VAL A 40 14.15 -0.63 2.90
N GLY A 41 14.51 -1.54 3.81
CA GLY A 41 15.76 -2.29 3.75
C GLY A 41 15.85 -3.15 2.49
N ASN A 42 14.73 -3.75 2.07
CA ASN A 42 14.61 -4.53 0.84
C ASN A 42 14.87 -3.65 -0.40
N PHE A 43 14.24 -2.48 -0.46
CA PHE A 43 14.50 -1.47 -1.50
C PHE A 43 15.97 -1.04 -1.56
N ALA A 44 16.57 -0.69 -0.42
CA ALA A 44 17.97 -0.31 -0.37
C ALA A 44 18.90 -1.46 -0.79
N GLY A 45 18.60 -2.69 -0.34
CA GLY A 45 19.31 -3.90 -0.74
C GLY A 45 19.20 -4.17 -2.24
N ALA A 46 18.04 -3.95 -2.84
CA ALA A 46 17.81 -4.11 -4.27
C ALA A 46 18.66 -3.12 -5.10
N LEU A 47 18.77 -1.86 -4.67
CA LEU A 47 19.67 -0.88 -5.29
C LEU A 47 21.13 -1.33 -5.23
N LEU A 48 21.59 -1.83 -4.08
CA LEU A 48 22.94 -2.34 -3.89
C LEU A 48 23.19 -3.59 -4.75
N ALA A 49 22.24 -4.51 -4.81
CA ALA A 49 22.30 -5.71 -5.63
C ALA A 49 22.41 -5.34 -7.12
N ALA A 50 21.55 -4.44 -7.60
CA ALA A 50 21.59 -3.92 -8.96
C ALA A 50 22.94 -3.26 -9.28
N TYR A 51 23.51 -2.47 -8.36
CA TYR A 51 24.85 -1.90 -8.50
C TYR A 51 25.93 -2.99 -8.60
N GLY A 52 25.89 -4.01 -7.73
CA GLY A 52 26.82 -5.14 -7.79
C GLY A 52 26.72 -5.90 -9.12
N ILE A 53 25.51 -6.18 -9.59
CA ILE A 53 25.27 -6.83 -10.89
C ILE A 53 25.80 -5.97 -12.03
N TYR A 54 25.55 -4.66 -12.02
CA TYR A 54 26.07 -3.70 -13.00
C TYR A 54 27.61 -3.72 -13.06
N ARG A 55 28.26 -3.76 -11.89
CA ARG A 55 29.72 -3.87 -11.74
C ARG A 55 30.26 -5.28 -12.04
N LYS A 56 29.42 -6.22 -12.47
CA LYS A 56 29.74 -7.63 -12.76
C LYS A 56 30.30 -8.37 -11.54
N GLN A 57 29.88 -7.98 -10.34
CA GLN A 57 30.33 -8.57 -9.09
C GLN A 57 29.38 -9.67 -8.64
N LEU A 58 29.94 -10.80 -8.20
CA LEU A 58 29.17 -11.96 -7.73
C LEU A 58 28.29 -11.61 -6.53
N TRP A 59 28.78 -10.75 -5.63
CA TRP A 59 28.05 -10.38 -4.41
C TRP A 59 26.71 -9.70 -4.72
N GLY A 60 26.58 -8.97 -5.84
CA GLY A 60 25.31 -8.34 -6.24
C GLY A 60 24.22 -9.37 -6.55
N TRP A 61 24.60 -10.47 -7.19
CA TRP A 61 23.70 -11.58 -7.46
C TRP A 61 23.30 -12.32 -6.18
N ILE A 62 24.26 -12.55 -5.27
CA ILE A 62 24.00 -13.21 -3.99
C ILE A 62 23.05 -12.36 -3.14
N LEU A 63 23.30 -11.05 -3.07
CA LEU A 63 22.43 -10.13 -2.34
C LEU A 63 21.01 -10.11 -2.92
N GLY A 64 20.86 -10.01 -4.24
CA GLY A 64 19.55 -10.09 -4.89
C GLY A 64 18.83 -11.41 -4.63
N LEU A 65 19.56 -12.53 -4.55
CA LEU A 65 18.99 -13.84 -4.23
C LEU A 65 18.49 -13.89 -2.79
N LEU A 66 19.29 -13.41 -1.84
CA LEU A 66 18.92 -13.36 -0.42
C LEU A 66 17.68 -12.51 -0.21
N ILE A 67 17.60 -11.37 -0.91
CA ILE A 67 16.43 -10.50 -0.91
C ILE A 67 15.20 -11.24 -1.43
N ALA A 68 15.28 -11.82 -2.64
CA ALA A 68 14.14 -12.49 -3.24
C ALA A 68 13.66 -13.69 -2.39
N ILE A 69 14.57 -14.55 -1.92
CA ILE A 69 14.20 -15.70 -1.07
C ILE A 69 13.65 -15.22 0.28
N GLY A 70 14.22 -14.15 0.85
CA GLY A 70 13.75 -13.55 2.09
C GLY A 70 12.33 -13.02 1.96
N SER A 71 12.03 -12.29 0.89
CA SER A 71 10.68 -11.79 0.60
C SER A 71 9.69 -12.93 0.36
N ILE A 72 10.06 -13.94 -0.45
CA ILE A 72 9.23 -15.14 -0.68
C ILE A 72 8.87 -15.82 0.64
N ALA A 73 9.87 -16.02 1.51
CA ALA A 73 9.68 -16.68 2.80
C ALA A 73 8.84 -15.81 3.76
N GLY A 74 9.08 -14.49 3.80
CA GLY A 74 8.32 -13.54 4.62
C GLY A 74 6.85 -13.45 4.19
N TYR A 75 6.59 -13.44 2.88
CA TYR A 75 5.25 -13.50 2.33
C TYR A 75 4.54 -14.80 2.72
N ALA A 76 5.18 -15.95 2.52
CA ALA A 76 4.58 -17.22 2.93
C ALA A 76 4.34 -17.31 4.45
N TRP A 77 5.23 -16.74 5.26
CA TRP A 77 5.10 -16.75 6.72
C TRP A 77 3.96 -15.86 7.22
N SER A 78 3.90 -14.61 6.76
CA SER A 78 2.82 -13.67 7.10
C SER A 78 1.43 -14.24 6.77
N ARG A 79 1.31 -14.99 5.66
CA ARG A 79 0.04 -15.60 5.23
C ARG A 79 -0.28 -16.97 5.84
N THR A 80 0.63 -17.57 6.61
CA THR A 80 0.39 -18.88 7.26
C THR A 80 0.30 -18.79 8.78
N ARG A 81 1.08 -17.91 9.40
CA ARG A 81 1.12 -17.75 10.87
C ARG A 81 0.95 -16.32 11.35
N GLY A 82 0.94 -15.35 10.44
CA GLY A 82 1.08 -13.95 10.79
C GLY A 82 2.53 -13.62 11.14
N MET A 83 2.84 -12.33 11.13
CA MET A 83 4.12 -11.81 11.58
C MET A 83 4.01 -11.33 13.05
N PRO A 84 5.11 -11.21 13.81
CA PRO A 84 5.04 -10.72 15.19
C PRO A 84 4.30 -9.38 15.32
N GLY A 85 3.12 -9.38 15.93
CA GLY A 85 2.30 -8.16 16.09
C GLY A 85 1.36 -7.85 14.93
N MET A 86 1.20 -8.77 13.96
CA MET A 86 0.26 -8.66 12.85
C MET A 86 -0.64 -9.89 12.79
N GLU A 87 -1.83 -9.73 12.23
CA GLU A 87 -2.71 -10.85 11.92
C GLU A 87 -2.23 -11.61 10.67
N VAL A 88 -2.89 -12.72 10.35
CA VAL A 88 -2.62 -13.47 9.13
C VAL A 88 -3.14 -12.66 7.95
N GLU A 89 -2.24 -12.30 7.04
CA GLU A 89 -2.59 -11.51 5.87
C GLU A 89 -3.23 -12.35 4.76
N GLU A 90 -3.86 -11.67 3.81
CA GLU A 90 -4.49 -12.29 2.66
C GLU A 90 -3.47 -12.80 1.63
N TRP A 91 -3.83 -13.91 1.00
CA TRP A 91 -3.12 -14.41 -0.17
C TRP A 91 -3.56 -13.66 -1.43
N PHE A 92 -2.64 -13.49 -2.36
CA PHE A 92 -2.88 -12.95 -3.70
C PHE A 92 -3.32 -11.50 -3.74
N THR A 93 -2.86 -10.68 -2.80
CA THR A 93 -2.95 -9.22 -2.94
C THR A 93 -2.25 -8.79 -4.25
N PRO A 94 -2.72 -7.73 -4.93
CA PRO A 94 -2.15 -7.32 -6.22
C PRO A 94 -0.63 -7.06 -6.13
N TYR A 95 -0.19 -6.29 -5.14
CA TYR A 95 1.24 -6.07 -4.88
C TYR A 95 1.98 -7.37 -4.57
N GLY A 96 1.45 -8.21 -3.66
CA GLY A 96 2.08 -9.47 -3.29
C GLY A 96 2.24 -10.43 -4.47
N THR A 97 1.24 -10.49 -5.35
CA THR A 97 1.26 -11.36 -6.54
C THR A 97 2.33 -10.93 -7.54
N VAL A 98 2.42 -9.64 -7.83
CA VAL A 98 3.43 -9.13 -8.77
C VAL A 98 4.82 -9.24 -8.18
N ALA A 99 5.00 -8.88 -6.90
CA ALA A 99 6.26 -9.02 -6.17
C ALA A 99 6.75 -10.47 -6.19
N MET A 100 5.88 -11.42 -5.85
CA MET A 100 6.19 -12.85 -5.92
C MET A 100 6.69 -13.28 -7.30
N ALA A 101 5.98 -12.87 -8.36
CA ALA A 101 6.36 -13.22 -9.72
C ALA A 101 7.76 -12.71 -10.07
N VAL A 102 8.07 -11.43 -9.79
CA VAL A 102 9.39 -10.86 -10.10
C VAL A 102 10.51 -11.46 -9.23
N GLU A 103 10.23 -11.80 -7.98
CA GLU A 103 11.16 -12.50 -7.08
C GLU A 103 11.50 -13.91 -7.59
N PHE A 104 10.47 -14.69 -7.95
CA PHE A 104 10.67 -16.01 -8.55
C PHE A 104 11.47 -15.93 -9.85
N ILE A 105 11.15 -14.95 -10.71
CA ILE A 105 11.93 -14.71 -11.94
C ILE A 105 13.40 -14.43 -11.58
N PHE A 106 13.68 -13.58 -10.59
CA PHE A 106 15.07 -13.31 -10.19
C PHE A 106 15.80 -14.56 -9.70
N VAL A 107 15.15 -15.39 -8.86
CA VAL A 107 15.72 -16.66 -8.39
C VAL A 107 16.05 -17.58 -9.58
N LEU A 108 15.15 -17.69 -10.56
CA LEU A 108 15.41 -18.45 -11.78
C LEU A 108 16.58 -17.88 -12.59
N LEU A 109 16.67 -16.56 -12.73
CA LEU A 109 17.79 -15.90 -13.40
C LEU A 109 19.12 -16.19 -12.68
N PHE A 110 19.13 -16.17 -11.35
CA PHE A 110 20.32 -16.50 -10.56
C PHE A 110 20.80 -17.92 -10.81
N ILE A 111 19.88 -18.90 -10.81
CA ILE A 111 20.18 -20.33 -10.99
C ILE A 111 20.65 -20.59 -12.43
N LEU A 112 19.92 -20.07 -13.41
CA LEU A 112 20.16 -20.32 -14.83
C LEU A 112 21.30 -19.49 -15.41
N ARG A 113 21.89 -18.57 -14.64
CA ARG A 113 22.97 -17.74 -15.17
C ARG A 113 24.20 -18.59 -15.53
N PRO A 114 24.88 -18.27 -16.64
CA PRO A 114 26.16 -18.87 -16.94
C PRO A 114 27.22 -18.38 -15.95
N TRP A 115 27.67 -19.25 -15.05
CA TRP A 115 28.65 -18.95 -14.00
C TRP A 115 30.07 -18.71 -14.52
N LYS A 116 30.35 -19.11 -15.77
CA LYS A 116 31.61 -18.79 -16.47
C LYS A 116 31.48 -17.42 -17.13
N ILE A 117 32.02 -16.39 -16.49
CA ILE A 117 32.14 -15.05 -17.07
C ILE A 117 33.52 -14.98 -17.74
N PRO A 118 33.63 -14.84 -19.07
CA PRO A 118 34.93 -14.65 -19.72
C PRO A 118 35.57 -13.35 -19.23
N ASP A 119 36.86 -13.43 -18.91
CA ASP A 119 37.67 -12.27 -18.52
C ASP A 119 37.64 -11.16 -19.57
N GLY A 120 37.79 -9.94 -19.06
CA GLY A 120 37.74 -8.66 -19.75
C GLY A 120 38.00 -8.67 -21.25
N VAL A 121 36.94 -8.43 -22.03
CA VAL A 121 37.08 -7.69 -23.29
C VAL A 121 36.47 -6.31 -23.05
N LEU A 122 37.36 -5.33 -22.85
CA LEU A 122 37.03 -3.92 -22.99
C LEU A 122 36.44 -3.71 -24.38
N ILE A 123 35.19 -3.23 -24.44
CA ILE A 123 34.52 -2.95 -25.70
C ILE A 123 35.33 -1.88 -26.43
N PRO A 124 35.69 -2.05 -27.72
CA PRO A 124 36.37 -1.02 -28.47
C PRO A 124 35.54 0.28 -28.48
N PRO A 125 36.15 1.48 -28.36
CA PRO A 125 35.41 2.73 -28.13
C PRO A 125 34.48 3.16 -29.27
N THR A 126 34.53 2.49 -30.42
CA THR A 126 34.14 3.08 -31.72
C THR A 126 32.86 2.54 -32.35
N ALA A 127 31.94 1.92 -31.59
CA ALA A 127 30.65 1.49 -32.16
C ALA A 127 29.41 1.96 -31.35
N GLN A 128 28.63 2.84 -32.02
CA GLN A 128 27.18 3.04 -31.96
C GLN A 128 26.59 3.68 -30.68
N TRP A 129 26.58 5.01 -30.67
CA TRP A 129 26.03 5.86 -29.61
C TRP A 129 24.52 5.71 -29.30
N PRO A 130 23.61 5.34 -30.22
CA PRO A 130 22.20 5.16 -29.83
C PRO A 130 21.92 3.83 -29.10
N LEU A 131 22.67 2.76 -29.40
CA LEU A 131 22.38 1.41 -28.88
C LEU A 131 22.74 1.20 -27.40
N ARG A 132 23.64 2.03 -26.85
CA ARG A 132 24.05 1.94 -25.43
C ARG A 132 22.93 2.31 -24.46
N TYR A 133 22.00 3.15 -24.90
CA TYR A 133 20.90 3.66 -24.08
C TYR A 133 19.60 2.87 -24.25
N ILE A 134 19.49 2.01 -25.27
CA ILE A 134 18.26 1.24 -25.52
C ILE A 134 17.91 0.37 -24.31
N LEU A 135 18.85 -0.44 -23.81
CA LEU A 135 18.59 -1.33 -22.66
C LEU A 135 18.18 -0.59 -21.38
N PRO A 136 18.87 0.48 -20.91
CA PRO A 136 18.43 1.21 -19.73
C PRO A 136 17.11 1.96 -19.95
N VAL A 137 16.88 2.57 -21.12
CA VAL A 137 15.61 3.27 -21.41
C VAL A 137 14.45 2.30 -21.46
N THR A 138 14.59 1.17 -22.16
CA THR A 138 13.60 0.10 -22.17
C THR A 138 13.39 -0.46 -20.77
N GLY A 139 14.45 -0.60 -19.97
CA GLY A 139 14.35 -1.02 -18.57
C GLY A 139 13.49 -0.08 -17.73
N ILE A 140 13.75 1.23 -17.79
CA ILE A 140 12.96 2.24 -17.06
C ILE A 140 11.50 2.23 -17.50
N LEU A 141 11.23 2.07 -18.80
CA LEU A 141 9.85 1.97 -19.31
C LEU A 141 9.16 0.71 -18.77
N ILE A 142 9.85 -0.43 -18.73
CA ILE A 142 9.30 -1.66 -18.15
C ILE A 142 9.00 -1.48 -16.67
N LEU A 143 9.92 -0.89 -15.90
CA LEU A 143 9.70 -0.59 -14.47
C LEU A 143 8.45 0.26 -14.28
N GLY A 144 8.37 1.38 -15.00
CA GLY A 144 7.23 2.28 -14.92
C GLY A 144 5.91 1.63 -15.32
N LEU A 145 5.90 0.78 -16.35
CA LEU A 145 4.69 0.08 -16.81
C LEU A 145 4.22 -0.98 -15.82
N ILE A 146 5.13 -1.80 -15.28
CA ILE A 146 4.78 -2.85 -14.30
C ILE A 146 4.29 -2.18 -13.02
N SER A 147 5.04 -1.19 -12.49
CA SER A 147 4.64 -0.49 -11.27
C SER A 147 3.32 0.27 -11.44
N ALA A 148 3.09 0.94 -12.58
CA ALA A 148 1.81 1.60 -12.85
C ALA A 148 0.67 0.60 -13.01
N PHE A 149 0.90 -0.54 -13.66
CA PHE A 149 -0.09 -1.61 -13.76
C PHE A 149 -0.44 -2.16 -12.36
N THR A 150 0.55 -2.49 -11.54
CA THR A 150 0.35 -3.00 -10.18
C THR A 150 -0.41 -1.99 -9.33
N PHE A 151 -0.04 -0.72 -9.36
CA PHE A 151 -0.75 0.35 -8.66
C PHE A 151 -2.21 0.48 -9.13
N ARG A 152 -2.44 0.44 -10.46
CA ARG A 152 -3.80 0.51 -11.01
C ARG A 152 -4.64 -0.72 -10.67
N TRP A 153 -4.02 -1.90 -10.65
CA TRP A 153 -4.71 -3.13 -10.27
C TRP A 153 -5.07 -3.09 -8.78
N ASP A 154 -4.12 -2.74 -7.92
CA ASP A 154 -4.33 -2.59 -6.49
C ASP A 154 -5.47 -1.62 -6.20
N THR A 155 -5.38 -0.41 -6.73
CA THR A 155 -6.45 0.59 -6.59
C THR A 155 -7.80 0.06 -7.09
N THR A 156 -7.86 -0.61 -8.24
CA THR A 156 -9.12 -1.17 -8.75
C THR A 156 -9.69 -2.25 -7.84
N VAL A 157 -8.86 -3.15 -7.31
CA VAL A 157 -9.28 -4.20 -6.37
C VAL A 157 -9.84 -3.55 -5.11
N THR A 158 -9.11 -2.61 -4.53
CA THR A 158 -9.54 -1.90 -3.32
C THR A 158 -10.85 -1.13 -3.53
N GLN A 159 -11.08 -0.58 -4.74
CA GLN A 159 -12.35 0.04 -5.13
C GLN A 159 -13.51 -0.95 -5.23
N VAL A 160 -13.28 -2.12 -5.83
CA VAL A 160 -14.30 -3.17 -6.01
C VAL A 160 -14.70 -3.77 -4.66
N PHE A 161 -13.78 -3.85 -3.71
CA PHE A 161 -14.07 -4.34 -2.35
C PHE A 161 -14.51 -3.25 -1.37
N GLY A 162 -14.48 -1.97 -1.77
CA GLY A 162 -15.15 -0.89 -1.04
C GLY A 162 -14.38 -0.30 0.14
N TYR A 163 -13.07 -0.60 0.27
CA TYR A 163 -12.27 -0.15 1.40
C TYR A 163 -11.88 1.34 1.34
N HIS A 164 -12.01 2.00 0.18
CA HIS A 164 -11.64 3.41 0.00
C HIS A 164 -12.75 4.26 -0.62
N VAL A 165 -12.75 5.54 -0.25
CA VAL A 165 -13.63 6.55 -0.82
C VAL A 165 -12.93 7.16 -2.04
N VAL A 166 -13.48 6.95 -3.23
CA VAL A 166 -12.77 7.25 -4.50
C VAL A 166 -13.09 8.63 -5.03
N SER A 167 -14.37 8.97 -5.08
CA SER A 167 -14.85 10.21 -5.69
C SER A 167 -16.07 10.75 -4.97
N LEU A 168 -16.30 12.05 -5.12
CA LEU A 168 -17.48 12.73 -4.59
C LEU A 168 -18.77 12.14 -5.17
N ASP A 169 -18.81 11.88 -6.48
CA ASP A 169 -19.99 11.33 -7.16
C ASP A 169 -20.38 9.95 -6.58
N GLN A 170 -19.39 9.07 -6.35
CA GLN A 170 -19.62 7.77 -5.73
C GLN A 170 -20.30 7.93 -4.35
N VAL A 171 -19.81 8.88 -3.54
CA VAL A 171 -20.33 9.12 -2.19
C VAL A 171 -21.74 9.70 -2.22
N ILE A 172 -22.05 10.57 -3.20
CA ILE A 172 -23.38 11.15 -3.38
C ILE A 172 -24.38 10.07 -3.81
N ASP A 173 -23.98 9.12 -4.65
CA ASP A 173 -24.84 8.03 -5.12
C ASP A 173 -24.97 6.88 -4.09
N THR A 174 -24.13 6.86 -3.06
CA THR A 174 -24.15 5.85 -2.01
C THR A 174 -25.42 5.98 -1.15
N PRO A 175 -26.21 4.90 -0.95
CA PRO A 175 -27.40 4.94 -0.10
C PRO A 175 -27.09 5.35 1.33
N GLU A 176 -28.01 6.10 1.94
CA GLU A 176 -27.92 6.47 3.35
C GLU A 176 -28.39 5.32 4.24
N ILE A 177 -27.64 5.08 5.32
CA ILE A 177 -28.05 4.28 6.46
C ILE A 177 -28.34 5.21 7.65
N SER A 178 -29.39 4.90 8.41
CA SER A 178 -29.72 5.66 9.61
C SER A 178 -28.76 5.35 10.77
N PHE A 179 -28.73 6.20 11.80
CA PHE A 179 -27.94 5.91 13.01
C PHE A 179 -28.34 4.59 13.68
N SER A 180 -29.63 4.22 13.62
CA SER A 180 -30.09 2.95 14.16
C SER A 180 -29.59 1.75 13.36
N GLN A 181 -29.53 1.87 12.02
CA GLN A 181 -28.98 0.83 11.14
C GLN A 181 -27.47 0.68 11.35
N LEU A 182 -26.74 1.79 11.50
CA LEU A 182 -25.32 1.78 11.84
C LEU A 182 -25.06 1.00 13.14
N GLU A 183 -25.88 1.23 14.16
CA GLU A 183 -25.76 0.54 15.45
C GLU A 183 -26.12 -0.95 15.34
N GLU A 184 -27.19 -1.30 14.63
CA GLU A 184 -27.67 -2.67 14.48
C GLU A 184 -26.73 -3.54 13.62
N GLN A 185 -26.31 -3.02 12.47
CA GLN A 185 -25.53 -3.75 11.47
C GLN A 185 -24.03 -3.75 11.78
N TYR A 186 -23.49 -2.60 12.21
CA TYR A 186 -22.05 -2.43 12.41
C TYR A 186 -21.67 -2.28 13.88
N GLY A 187 -22.61 -2.31 14.82
CA GLY A 187 -22.28 -2.28 16.23
C GLY A 187 -21.62 -0.97 16.68
N MET A 188 -21.88 0.14 15.98
CA MET A 188 -21.28 1.43 16.28
C MET A 188 -22.30 2.54 16.41
N GLN A 189 -22.05 3.43 17.36
CA GLN A 189 -22.91 4.57 17.64
C GLN A 189 -22.13 5.88 17.49
N VAL A 190 -22.65 6.82 16.70
CA VAL A 190 -22.07 8.16 16.60
C VAL A 190 -22.42 8.93 17.86
N SER A 191 -21.40 9.20 18.68
CA SER A 191 -21.56 9.88 19.98
C SER A 191 -21.34 11.40 19.89
N LEU A 192 -20.48 11.84 18.98
CA LEU A 192 -20.19 13.26 18.75
C LEU A 192 -19.73 13.50 17.32
N VAL A 193 -20.18 14.61 16.75
CA VAL A 193 -19.57 15.26 15.59
C VAL A 193 -19.49 16.74 15.93
N ALA A 194 -18.27 17.25 16.12
CA ALA A 194 -18.07 18.62 16.58
C ALA A 194 -16.89 19.30 15.87
N ALA A 195 -17.02 20.60 15.63
CA ALA A 195 -15.91 21.41 15.16
C ALA A 195 -14.98 21.73 16.34
N SER A 196 -13.68 21.54 16.15
CA SER A 196 -12.64 21.74 17.16
C SER A 196 -11.49 22.57 16.60
N MET A 197 -10.59 22.99 17.49
CA MET A 197 -9.38 23.76 17.16
C MET A 197 -9.66 24.92 16.20
N MET A 198 -10.57 25.82 16.58
CA MET A 198 -10.97 26.98 15.76
C MET A 198 -11.47 26.57 14.36
N ASN A 199 -12.32 25.55 14.30
CA ASN A 199 -12.90 24.99 13.06
C ASN A 199 -11.88 24.42 12.07
N SER A 200 -10.63 24.17 12.49
CA SER A 200 -9.62 23.56 11.62
C SER A 200 -9.74 22.04 11.54
N ILE A 201 -10.42 21.42 12.51
CA ILE A 201 -10.63 19.98 12.61
C ILE A 201 -12.09 19.69 12.98
N VAL A 202 -12.66 18.63 12.43
CA VAL A 202 -13.87 18.01 12.95
C VAL A 202 -13.53 16.72 13.71
N ASP A 203 -13.95 16.66 14.97
CA ASP A 203 -13.83 15.50 15.87
C ASP A 203 -15.10 14.65 15.73
N VAL A 204 -14.94 13.44 15.20
CA VAL A 204 -16.00 12.43 15.13
C VAL A 204 -15.69 11.33 16.13
N ARG A 205 -16.61 11.10 17.07
CA ARG A 205 -16.49 10.07 18.10
C ARG A 205 -17.48 8.95 17.89
N LEU A 206 -16.98 7.75 17.71
CA LEU A 206 -17.76 6.53 17.53
C LEU A 206 -17.62 5.67 18.79
N LYS A 207 -18.74 5.32 19.41
CA LYS A 207 -18.77 4.38 20.53
C LYS A 207 -18.99 2.97 19.98
N ILE A 208 -18.12 2.04 20.37
CA ILE A 208 -18.24 0.63 20.00
C ILE A 208 -19.27 -0.03 20.89
N ILE A 209 -20.33 -0.57 20.30
CA ILE A 209 -21.37 -1.36 20.96
C ILE A 209 -21.06 -2.85 20.80
N ASP A 210 -20.70 -3.27 19.59
CA ASP A 210 -20.33 -4.66 19.26
C ASP A 210 -19.00 -4.68 18.49
N PRO A 211 -17.89 -5.11 19.14
CA PRO A 211 -16.56 -5.21 18.55
C PRO A 211 -16.48 -6.04 17.27
N ASP A 212 -17.22 -7.15 17.20
CA ASP A 212 -17.12 -8.10 16.09
C ASP A 212 -17.77 -7.52 14.83
N LYS A 213 -18.84 -6.73 15.00
CA LYS A 213 -19.45 -5.99 13.90
C LYS A 213 -18.66 -4.73 13.54
N ALA A 214 -18.12 -4.03 14.52
CA ALA A 214 -17.43 -2.76 14.33
C ALA A 214 -16.18 -2.89 13.46
N HIS A 215 -15.51 -4.06 13.49
CA HIS A 215 -14.35 -4.29 12.64
C HIS A 215 -14.69 -4.17 11.15
N LEU A 216 -15.93 -4.49 10.74
CA LEU A 216 -16.33 -4.50 9.32
C LEU A 216 -16.35 -3.09 8.74
N LEU A 217 -16.67 -2.09 9.57
CA LEU A 217 -16.77 -0.71 9.13
C LEU A 217 -15.44 0.05 9.31
N LEU A 218 -14.70 -0.24 10.39
CA LEU A 218 -13.44 0.45 10.69
C LEU A 218 -12.28 0.07 9.77
N GLN A 219 -12.42 -1.03 9.00
CA GLN A 219 -11.50 -1.38 7.91
C GLN A 219 -11.63 -0.44 6.70
N ASN A 220 -12.75 0.28 6.57
CA ASN A 220 -12.99 1.19 5.47
C ASN A 220 -12.45 2.59 5.79
N GLN A 221 -11.96 3.28 4.76
CA GLN A 221 -11.57 4.67 4.85
C GLN A 221 -12.77 5.54 5.23
N ALA A 222 -12.59 6.35 6.27
CA ALA A 222 -13.59 7.34 6.64
C ALA A 222 -13.44 8.65 5.85
N ALA A 223 -14.56 9.26 5.53
CA ALA A 223 -14.65 10.59 4.94
C ALA A 223 -15.85 11.36 5.52
N LEU A 224 -15.81 12.69 5.42
CA LEU A 224 -16.95 13.56 5.65
C LEU A 224 -17.44 14.11 4.31
N LEU A 225 -18.70 13.85 3.98
CA LEU A 225 -19.40 14.53 2.92
C LEU A 225 -20.00 15.82 3.49
N VAL A 226 -19.63 16.97 2.94
CA VAL A 226 -20.07 18.28 3.42
C VAL A 226 -21.05 18.87 2.41
N ASN A 227 -22.29 19.11 2.84
CA ASN A 227 -23.37 19.71 2.04
C ASN A 227 -23.54 19.10 0.63
N GLN A 228 -23.23 17.80 0.45
CA GLN A 228 -23.23 17.11 -0.85
C GLN A 228 -22.33 17.75 -1.94
N GLN A 229 -21.36 18.58 -1.57
CA GLN A 229 -20.55 19.37 -2.52
C GLN A 229 -19.06 19.11 -2.39
N SER A 230 -18.60 18.69 -1.21
CA SER A 230 -17.19 18.45 -0.98
C SER A 230 -16.97 17.26 -0.06
N LEU A 231 -15.81 16.65 -0.22
CA LEU A 231 -15.40 15.47 0.53
C LEU A 231 -14.12 15.81 1.29
N VAL A 232 -14.14 15.59 2.61
CA VAL A 232 -12.96 15.69 3.47
C VAL A 232 -12.58 14.29 3.90
N LEU A 233 -11.45 13.79 3.42
CA LEU A 233 -10.96 12.47 3.82
C LEU A 233 -10.40 12.53 5.23
N ALA A 234 -10.65 11.48 6.02
CA ALA A 234 -9.87 11.28 7.22
C ALA A 234 -8.40 11.05 6.81
N PRO A 235 -7.43 11.60 7.54
CA PRO A 235 -6.09 11.03 7.59
C PRO A 235 -6.24 9.54 7.93
N HIS A 236 -5.33 8.69 7.43
CA HIS A 236 -5.44 7.24 7.59
C HIS A 236 -5.82 6.90 9.03
N MET A 237 -6.93 6.16 9.18
CA MET A 237 -7.46 5.79 10.49
C MET A 237 -6.47 4.81 11.09
N HIS A 238 -5.54 5.31 11.90
CA HIS A 238 -4.64 4.47 12.64
C HIS A 238 -5.49 3.59 13.55
N ALA A 239 -5.63 2.31 13.20
CA ALA A 239 -5.92 1.28 14.18
C ALA A 239 -4.67 1.12 15.06
N HIS A 240 -4.36 2.15 15.86
CA HIS A 240 -3.36 2.08 16.92
C HIS A 240 -3.92 1.19 18.03
N ASP A 241 -4.05 -0.10 17.74
CA ASP A 241 -4.14 -1.20 18.69
C ASP A 241 -4.48 -2.45 17.88
N GLY A 242 -3.48 -3.32 17.67
CA GLY A 242 -3.68 -4.77 17.61
C GLY A 242 -4.32 -5.36 18.89
N ASN A 243 -4.82 -4.51 19.79
CA ASN A 243 -5.70 -4.88 20.89
C ASN A 243 -7.15 -4.70 20.46
N ARG A 244 -7.77 -5.84 20.11
CA ARG A 244 -9.21 -6.13 20.11
C ARG A 244 -10.09 -4.95 20.52
N LEU A 245 -10.90 -4.47 19.58
CA LEU A 245 -12.01 -3.54 19.83
C LEU A 245 -12.76 -3.99 21.11
N LYS A 246 -13.05 -3.04 22.01
CA LYS A 246 -13.70 -3.33 23.29
C LYS A 246 -15.06 -2.65 23.32
N VAL A 247 -16.05 -3.34 23.85
CA VAL A 247 -17.38 -2.78 24.13
C VAL A 247 -17.21 -1.52 24.98
N GLY A 248 -17.84 -0.43 24.54
CA GLY A 248 -17.80 0.88 25.20
C GLY A 248 -16.57 1.74 24.90
N LYS A 249 -15.56 1.25 24.17
CA LYS A 249 -14.42 2.07 23.73
C LYS A 249 -14.93 3.15 22.77
N VAL A 250 -14.43 4.38 22.95
CA VAL A 250 -14.71 5.49 22.03
C VAL A 250 -13.53 5.60 21.06
N PHE A 251 -13.84 5.42 19.78
CA PHE A 251 -12.94 5.63 18.67
C PHE A 251 -13.08 7.07 18.18
N ILE A 252 -11.96 7.76 17.98
CA ILE A 252 -11.95 9.18 17.62
C ILE A 252 -11.30 9.34 16.25
N ILE A 253 -11.99 9.99 15.33
CA ILE A 253 -11.51 10.29 13.98
C ILE A 253 -11.44 11.81 13.83
N PHE A 254 -10.28 12.30 13.40
CA PHE A 254 -10.06 13.72 13.17
C PHE A 254 -10.05 14.01 11.67
N PHE A 255 -10.89 14.94 11.23
CA PHE A 255 -10.92 15.37 9.83
C PHE A 255 -10.32 16.77 9.72
N PRO A 256 -9.21 16.98 8.99
CA PRO A 256 -8.64 18.30 8.76
C PRO A 256 -9.50 19.04 7.75
N THR A 257 -10.26 20.04 8.22
CA THR A 257 -11.26 20.74 7.40
C THR A 257 -10.77 22.06 6.83
N GLN A 258 -9.59 22.54 7.25
CA GLN A 258 -9.03 23.82 6.83
C GLN A 258 -10.04 24.99 6.94
N GLN A 259 -10.88 24.98 7.98
CA GLN A 259 -11.94 25.98 8.21
C GLN A 259 -13.09 25.98 7.19
N VAL A 260 -13.26 24.92 6.41
CA VAL A 260 -14.44 24.76 5.53
C VAL A 260 -15.69 24.34 6.31
N ILE A 261 -15.52 23.64 7.44
CA ILE A 261 -16.63 23.13 8.26
C ILE A 261 -16.69 23.89 9.59
N HIS A 262 -17.88 24.35 9.97
CA HIS A 262 -18.15 25.06 11.22
C HIS A 262 -19.34 24.44 11.97
N ALA A 263 -19.50 24.78 13.25
CA ALA A 263 -20.72 24.45 13.98
C ALA A 263 -21.97 24.93 13.22
N GLY A 264 -22.96 24.05 13.07
CA GLY A 264 -24.15 24.25 12.24
C GLY A 264 -24.03 23.74 10.80
N THR A 265 -22.84 23.32 10.35
CA THR A 265 -22.66 22.72 9.02
C THR A 265 -23.23 21.30 9.02
N GLU A 266 -23.93 20.92 7.95
CA GLU A 266 -24.44 19.57 7.76
C GLU A 266 -23.36 18.68 7.12
N VAL A 267 -23.08 17.55 7.76
CA VAL A 267 -22.10 16.58 7.28
C VAL A 267 -22.66 15.16 7.38
N SER A 268 -22.33 14.32 6.40
CA SER A 268 -22.55 12.87 6.49
C SER A 268 -21.21 12.17 6.69
N ILE A 269 -21.17 11.22 7.62
CA ILE A 269 -19.99 10.38 7.82
C ILE A 269 -20.06 9.23 6.81
N VAL A 270 -18.96 8.96 6.13
CA VAL A 270 -18.87 7.95 5.08
C VAL A 270 -17.78 6.97 5.46
N PHE A 271 -18.05 5.66 5.34
CA PHE A 271 -17.07 4.59 5.53
C PHE A 271 -17.07 3.69 4.29
N GLY A 272 -16.15 3.94 3.36
CA GLY A 272 -16.10 3.19 2.10
C GLY A 272 -17.39 3.33 1.28
N ARG A 273 -18.27 2.31 1.36
CA ARG A 273 -19.57 2.25 0.68
C ARG A 273 -20.77 2.52 1.59
N GLU A 274 -20.56 2.84 2.85
CA GLU A 274 -21.65 3.15 3.77
C GLU A 274 -21.69 4.64 4.03
N ARG A 275 -22.83 5.29 3.80
CA ARG A 275 -23.05 6.71 4.12
C ARG A 275 -24.05 6.81 5.27
N VAL A 276 -23.64 7.40 6.38
CA VAL A 276 -24.55 7.67 7.49
C VAL A 276 -25.39 8.90 7.18
N GLU A 277 -26.64 8.88 7.62
CA GLU A 277 -27.56 10.03 7.50
C GLU A 277 -26.93 11.34 8.03
N PRO A 278 -27.29 12.51 7.46
CA PRO A 278 -26.65 13.77 7.79
C PRO A 278 -26.77 14.15 9.28
N VAL A 279 -25.69 14.72 9.82
CA VAL A 279 -25.61 15.25 11.18
C VAL A 279 -25.10 16.68 11.17
N ILE A 280 -25.71 17.50 12.02
CA ILE A 280 -25.26 18.88 12.23
C ILE A 280 -24.04 18.87 13.16
N VAL A 281 -22.95 19.46 12.67
CA VAL A 281 -21.72 19.65 13.43
C VAL A 281 -22.00 20.56 14.62
N ARG A 282 -21.63 20.12 15.82
CA ARG A 282 -21.77 20.89 17.07
C ARG A 282 -20.59 21.81 17.34
#